data_AF-Q6PY04-F1
#
_entry.id   AF-Q6PY04-F1
#
_cell.length_a   1.000
_cell.length_b   1.000
_cell.length_c   1.000
_cell.angle_alpha   90.00
_cell.angle_beta   90.00
_cell.angle_gamma   90.00
#
_symmetry.space_group_name_H-M   'P 1'
#
loop_
_entity.id
_entity.type
_entity.pdbx_description
1 polymer ?
#
loop_
_entity_poly.entity_id
_entity_poly.type
_entity_poly.pdbx_seq_one_letter_code
_entity_poly.pdbx_strand_id
1 'polypeptide(L)'
;GHLNHSLFWELLTPNSEEKGTVVDKIKEQWGSLDAFKEEFADKAAARFGSGWAWLVVNNGNLEIVTTPNQDNPITEGKTPILGL
;
A
#
# COMPACT_ATOMS: atom_id res chain seq x y z
N GLY A 1 -9.17 5.75 12.46
CA GLY A 1 -9.61 4.42 12.01
C GLY A 1 -10.67 4.44 10.93
N HIS A 2 -11.72 5.25 11.05
CA HIS A 2 -12.77 5.36 10.02
C HIS A 2 -12.20 5.48 8.60
N LEU A 3 -11.30 6.44 8.36
CA LEU A 3 -10.63 6.64 7.06
C LEU A 3 -9.94 5.39 6.53
N ASN A 4 -9.12 4.72 7.36
CA ASN A 4 -8.36 3.53 6.95
C ASN A 4 -9.30 2.41 6.50
N HIS A 5 -10.39 2.17 7.25
CA HIS A 5 -11.36 1.13 6.89
C HIS A 5 -12.21 1.53 5.69
N SER A 6 -12.64 2.80 5.59
CA SER A 6 -13.34 3.30 4.41
C SER A 6 -12.51 3.08 3.14
N LEU A 7 -11.20 3.33 3.18
CA LEU A 7 -10.31 3.06 2.08
C LEU A 7 -10.13 1.54 1.84
N PHE A 8 -9.91 0.76 2.91
CA PHE A 8 -9.72 -0.69 2.81
C PHE A 8 -10.87 -1.39 2.09
N TRP A 9 -12.12 -1.04 2.39
CA TRP A 9 -13.26 -1.68 1.76
C TRP A 9 -13.41 -1.36 0.26
N GLU A 10 -13.08 -0.13 -0.15
CA GLU A 10 -13.09 0.27 -1.56
C GLU A 10 -11.96 -0.38 -2.37
N LEU A 11 -10.89 -0.84 -1.70
CA LEU A 11 -9.74 -1.50 -2.32
C LEU A 11 -9.92 -3.00 -2.52
N LEU A 12 -10.96 -3.61 -1.94
CA LEU A 12 -11.23 -5.03 -2.05
C LEU A 12 -12.32 -5.31 -3.09
N THR A 13 -12.12 -6.34 -3.89
CA THR A 13 -13.09 -6.78 -4.89
C THR A 13 -13.05 -8.30 -5.05
N PRO A 14 -14.20 -8.96 -5.28
CA PRO A 14 -14.22 -10.38 -5.65
C PRO A 14 -13.66 -10.64 -7.06
N ASN A 15 -13.48 -9.60 -7.88
CA ASN A 15 -13.08 -9.69 -9.28
C ASN A 15 -11.75 -8.96 -9.54
N SER A 16 -10.71 -9.31 -8.77
CA SER A 16 -9.40 -8.67 -8.89
C SER A 16 -8.66 -9.12 -10.15
N GLU A 17 -8.07 -8.17 -10.87
CA GLU A 17 -7.14 -8.42 -11.97
C GLU A 17 -5.88 -7.55 -11.81
N GLU A 18 -4.71 -8.17 -11.91
CA GLU A 18 -3.41 -7.52 -11.73
C GLU A 18 -2.98 -6.77 -13.01
N LYS A 19 -3.69 -5.68 -13.32
CA LYS A 19 -3.47 -4.85 -14.52
C LYS A 19 -3.63 -3.35 -14.25
N GLY A 20 -3.23 -2.55 -15.23
CA GLY A 20 -3.43 -1.10 -15.25
C GLY A 20 -2.20 -0.31 -14.77
N THR A 21 -2.33 1.02 -14.81
CA THR A 21 -1.21 1.96 -14.67
C THR A 21 -0.38 1.75 -13.39
N VAL A 22 -1.03 1.44 -12.27
CA VAL A 22 -0.32 1.21 -11.00
C VAL A 22 0.51 -0.08 -11.06
N VAL A 23 -0.04 -1.15 -11.65
CA VAL A 23 0.68 -2.42 -11.81
C VAL A 23 1.88 -2.27 -12.74
N ASP A 24 1.74 -1.49 -13.81
CA ASP A 24 2.83 -1.21 -14.74
C ASP A 24 3.95 -0.41 -14.06
N LYS A 25 3.61 0.63 -13.29
CA LYS A 25 4.58 1.38 -12.48
C LYS A 25 5.26 0.54 -11.41
N ILE A 26 4.52 -0.38 -10.79
CA ILE A 26 5.10 -1.34 -9.84
C ILE A 26 6.16 -2.19 -10.55
N LYS A 27 5.85 -2.75 -11.72
CA LYS A 27 6.81 -3.56 -12.49
C LYS A 27 8.01 -2.73 -12.96
N GLU A 28 7.81 -1.47 -13.32
CA GLU A 28 8.90 -0.55 -13.67
C GLU A 28 9.86 -0.31 -12.50
N GLN A 29 9.34 -0.06 -11.30
CA GLN A 29 10.15 0.28 -10.13
C GLN A 29 10.74 -0.93 -9.40
N TRP A 30 9.99 -2.03 -9.26
CA TRP A 30 10.42 -3.25 -8.55
C TRP A 30 10.96 -4.35 -9.49
N GLY A 31 10.88 -4.16 -10.80
CA GLY A 31 11.26 -5.16 -11.81
C GLY A 31 10.21 -6.26 -12.03
N SER A 32 9.42 -6.60 -11.01
CA SER A 32 8.27 -7.51 -11.12
C SER A 32 7.21 -7.22 -10.06
N LEU A 33 5.99 -7.70 -10.29
CA LEU A 33 4.93 -7.60 -9.30
C LEU A 33 5.21 -8.51 -8.09
N ASP A 34 5.90 -9.64 -8.28
CA ASP A 34 6.25 -10.55 -7.20
C ASP A 34 7.29 -9.93 -6.25
N ALA A 35 8.30 -9.23 -6.78
CA ALA A 35 9.27 -8.49 -5.96
C ALA A 35 8.60 -7.40 -5.11
N PHE A 36 7.60 -6.72 -5.66
CA PHE A 36 6.76 -5.79 -4.89
C PHE A 36 5.96 -6.50 -3.80
N LYS A 37 5.30 -7.62 -4.11
CA LYS A 37 4.50 -8.39 -3.15
C LYS A 37 5.37 -8.91 -2.00
N GLU A 38 6.59 -9.35 -2.29
CA GLU A 38 7.56 -9.79 -1.30
C GLU A 38 7.92 -8.64 -0.34
N GLU A 39 8.36 -7.48 -0.85
CA GLU A 39 8.69 -6.33 0.02
C GLU A 39 7.46 -5.84 0.81
N PHE A 40 6.28 -5.82 0.19
CA PHE A 40 5.04 -5.39 0.84
C PHE A 40 4.66 -6.35 1.98
N ALA A 41 4.72 -7.66 1.72
CA ALA A 41 4.43 -8.69 2.71
C ALA A 41 5.43 -8.67 3.86
N ASP A 42 6.72 -8.52 3.58
CA ASP A 42 7.77 -8.43 4.61
C ASP A 42 7.57 -7.22 5.51
N LYS A 43 7.29 -6.04 4.94
CA LYS A 43 7.00 -4.82 5.72
C LYS A 43 5.71 -4.95 6.54
N ALA A 44 4.67 -5.55 5.98
CA ALA A 44 3.43 -5.82 6.70
C ALA A 44 3.64 -6.79 7.87
N ALA A 45 4.39 -7.88 7.65
CA ALA A 45 4.72 -8.86 8.68
C ALA A 45 5.63 -8.29 9.78
N ALA A 46 6.56 -7.41 9.42
CA ALA A 46 7.47 -6.75 10.35
C ALA A 46 6.82 -5.63 11.18
N ARG A 47 5.59 -5.19 10.83
CA ARG A 47 4.83 -4.23 11.65
C ARG A 47 4.44 -4.88 12.96
N PHE A 48 5.24 -4.63 13.99
CA PHE A 48 4.97 -5.12 15.33
C PHE A 48 3.80 -4.37 15.98
N GLY A 49 2.89 -5.15 16.59
CA GLY A 49 1.65 -4.62 17.16
C GLY A 49 0.61 -4.25 16.10
N SER A 50 -0.42 -3.51 16.50
CA SER A 50 -1.44 -3.04 15.56
C SER A 50 -0.89 -1.96 14.63
N GLY A 51 -1.26 -2.02 13.36
CA GLY A 51 -0.85 -1.04 12.37
C GLY A 51 -1.33 -1.40 10.98
N TRP A 52 -0.80 -0.69 9.99
CA TRP A 52 -1.13 -0.84 8.58
C TRP A 52 0.15 -0.83 7.74
N ALA A 53 0.12 -1.52 6.61
CA ALA A 53 1.07 -1.39 5.51
C ALA A 53 0.40 -0.68 4.33
N TRP A 54 1.13 0.23 3.69
CA TRP A 54 0.59 1.10 2.64
C TRP A 54 1.49 1.12 1.43
N LEU A 55 0.87 1.07 0.24
CA LEU A 55 1.46 1.61 -0.96
C LEU A 55 1.02 3.07 -1.07
N VAL A 56 1.98 3.99 -1.19
CA VAL A 56 1.72 5.42 -1.24
C VAL A 56 2.35 6.06 -2.48
N VAL A 57 1.76 7.17 -2.92
CA VAL A 57 2.40 8.11 -3.83
C VAL A 57 3.05 9.22 -3.01
N ASN A 58 4.36 9.41 -3.22
CA ASN A 58 5.15 10.47 -2.63
C ASN A 58 5.90 11.22 -3.73
N ASN A 59 5.55 12.49 -3.97
CA ASN A 59 6.14 13.32 -5.03
C ASN A 59 6.17 12.63 -6.43
N GLY A 60 5.12 11.86 -6.74
CA GLY A 60 4.97 11.15 -8.01
C GLY A 60 5.58 9.74 -8.07
N ASN A 61 6.34 9.33 -7.04
CA ASN A 61 6.97 8.02 -6.92
C ASN A 61 6.16 7.10 -5.99
N LEU A 62 6.33 5.78 -6.17
CA LEU A 62 5.70 4.78 -5.31
C LEU A 62 6.62 4.43 -4.13
N GLU A 63 6.05 4.30 -2.94
CA GLU A 63 6.77 3.87 -1.73
C GLU A 63 5.92 2.88 -0.93
N ILE A 64 6.57 1.91 -0.26
CA ILE A 64 5.94 1.06 0.74
C ILE A 64 6.31 1.57 2.14
N VAL A 65 5.31 1.94 2.92
CA VAL A 65 5.46 2.44 4.30
C VAL A 65 4.55 1.67 5.25
N THR A 66 4.81 1.76 6.56
CA THR A 66 3.91 1.21 7.58
C THR A 66 3.61 2.24 8.65
N THR A 67 2.41 2.22 9.19
CA THR A 67 2.00 3.13 10.27
C THR A 67 1.52 2.35 11.48
N PRO A 68 1.77 2.81 12.72
CA PRO A 68 1.23 2.19 13.91
C PRO A 68 -0.25 2.53 14.09
N ASN A 69 -1.00 1.60 14.68
CA ASN A 69 -2.40 1.77 15.06
C ASN A 69 -3.31 2.25 13.91
N GLN A 70 -3.76 3.50 13.95
CA GLN A 70 -4.68 4.09 12.96
C GLN A 70 -4.10 5.35 12.34
N ASP A 71 -2.79 5.56 12.50
CA ASP A 71 -2.05 6.60 11.80
C ASP A 71 -2.11 6.32 10.29
N ASN A 72 -2.06 7.37 9.49
CA ASN A 72 -2.28 7.28 8.05
C ASN A 72 -1.26 8.15 7.31
N PRO A 73 -0.64 7.67 6.20
CA PRO A 73 0.39 8.42 5.48
C PRO A 73 -0.01 9.82 4.99
N ILE A 74 -1.32 10.12 4.90
CA ILE A 74 -1.82 11.46 4.56
C ILE A 74 -1.29 12.52 5.54
N THR A 75 -1.10 12.18 6.82
CA THR A 75 -0.56 13.12 7.82
C THR A 75 0.90 13.49 7.54
N GLU A 76 1.61 12.68 6.76
CA GLU A 76 2.98 12.91 6.31
C GLU A 76 3.04 13.48 4.87
N GLY A 77 1.89 13.87 4.31
CA GLY A 77 1.81 14.38 2.93
C GLY A 77 1.92 13.31 1.85
N LYS A 78 1.80 12.02 2.20
CA LYS A 78 1.85 10.90 1.24
C LYS A 78 0.43 10.40 0.96
N THR A 79 0.09 10.15 -0.30
CA THR A 79 -1.26 9.70 -0.67
C THR A 79 -1.33 8.16 -0.70
N PRO A 80 -2.07 7.51 0.21
CA PRO A 80 -2.24 6.05 0.19
C PRO A 80 -3.14 5.61 -0.95
N ILE A 81 -2.71 4.58 -1.68
CA ILE A 81 -3.44 4.00 -2.83
C ILE A 81 -3.71 2.50 -2.67
N LEU A 82 -3.10 1.84 -1.68
CA LEU A 82 -3.41 0.49 -1.21
C LEU A 82 -3.10 0.41 0.28
N GLY A 83 -3.92 -0.30 1.06
CA GLY A 83 -3.71 -0.52 2.49
C GLY A 83 -4.02 -1.95 2.92
N LEU A 84 -3.21 -2.49 3.82
CA LEU A 84 -3.37 -3.78 4.50
C LEU A 84 -3.23 -3.62 6.01
#